data_AF-A0A1X0NJQ6-F1
#
_entry.id   AF-A0A1X0NJQ6-F1
#
_cell.length_a   1.000
_cell.length_b   1.000
_cell.length_c   1.000
_cell.angle_alpha   90.00
_cell.angle_beta   90.00
_cell.angle_gamma   90.00
#
_symmetry.space_group_name_H-M   'P 1'
#
loop_
_entity.id
_entity.type
_entity.pdbx_description
1 polymer ?
#
loop_
_entity_poly.entity_id
_entity_poly.type
_entity_poly.pdbx_seq_one_letter_code
_entity_poly.pdbx_strand_id
1 'polypeptide(L)'
;MSSVKALNPALQARRDPYYKRNHMGRVTCTLCDICCTDDNNFLKHLAGKTHRLQLERRERNARREERLAAEEELNKEAMRRAEQEKATRELLLQQQQQQQQSQQSSGNRINNNNNNNNNN
;
A
#
# COMPACT_ATOMS: atom_id res chain seq x y z
N MET A 1 18.89 -49.87 -0.56
CA MET A 1 19.24 -49.20 0.72
C MET A 1 19.97 -47.91 0.37
N SER A 2 19.25 -46.79 0.38
CA SER A 2 19.72 -45.50 -0.14
C SER A 2 20.86 -44.96 0.72
N SER A 3 21.95 -44.62 0.04
CA SER A 3 23.23 -44.16 0.59
C SER A 3 23.03 -43.02 1.60
N VAL A 4 23.27 -43.31 2.88
CA VAL A 4 23.31 -42.29 3.94
C VAL A 4 24.56 -41.45 3.70
N LYS A 5 24.45 -40.42 2.86
CA LYS A 5 25.46 -39.37 2.79
C LYS A 5 25.62 -38.84 4.21
N ALA A 6 26.82 -38.97 4.77
CA ALA A 6 27.20 -38.28 5.99
C ALA A 6 27.06 -36.77 5.72
N LEU A 7 25.87 -36.21 5.95
CA LEU A 7 25.64 -34.78 5.82
C LEU A 7 26.44 -34.12 6.91
N ASN A 8 27.49 -33.40 6.52
CA ASN A 8 28.22 -32.54 7.43
C ASN A 8 27.24 -31.49 7.99
N PRO A 9 26.94 -31.49 9.31
CA PRO A 9 25.92 -30.62 9.87
C PRO A 9 26.21 -29.13 9.65
N ALA A 10 27.49 -28.76 9.59
CA ALA A 10 27.92 -27.38 9.36
C ALA A 10 27.58 -26.89 7.95
N LEU A 11 27.72 -27.75 6.93
CA LEU A 11 27.37 -27.39 5.55
C LEU A 11 25.86 -27.24 5.37
N GLN A 12 25.07 -28.13 5.99
CA GLN A 12 23.62 -28.04 5.92
C GLN A 12 23.09 -26.80 6.65
N ALA A 13 23.65 -26.49 7.84
CA ALA A 13 23.26 -25.30 8.59
C ALA A 13 23.56 -24.02 7.81
N ARG A 14 24.75 -23.92 7.19
CA ARG A 14 25.18 -22.75 6.39
C ARG A 14 24.37 -22.52 5.11
N ARG A 15 23.66 -23.54 4.62
CA ARG A 15 22.81 -23.42 3.43
C ARG A 15 21.48 -22.72 3.71
N ASP A 16 21.07 -22.66 4.98
CA ASP A 16 19.81 -22.05 5.37
C ASP A 16 19.90 -20.51 5.29
N PRO A 17 18.89 -19.81 4.69
CA PRO A 17 18.92 -18.36 4.53
C PRO A 17 18.89 -17.59 5.86
N TYR A 18 18.48 -18.23 6.96
CA TYR A 18 18.41 -17.61 8.28
C TYR A 18 19.64 -17.90 9.15
N TYR A 19 20.61 -18.64 8.62
CA TYR A 19 21.86 -18.94 9.32
C TYR A 19 22.81 -17.74 9.32
N LYS A 20 23.27 -17.33 10.49
CA LYS A 20 24.40 -16.39 10.64
C LYS A 20 25.33 -16.85 11.76
N ARG A 21 26.57 -16.34 11.75
CA ARG A 21 27.48 -16.41 12.90
C ARG A 21 27.62 -15.02 13.50
N ASN A 22 27.48 -14.93 14.82
CA ASN A 22 27.72 -13.67 15.53
C ASN A 22 29.21 -13.43 15.76
N HIS A 23 29.56 -12.25 16.30
CA HIS A 23 30.93 -11.85 16.61
C HIS A 23 31.60 -12.69 17.71
N MET A 24 30.81 -13.50 18.44
CA MET A 24 31.31 -14.45 19.45
C MET A 24 31.50 -15.86 18.88
N GLY A 25 31.34 -16.04 17.56
CA GLY A 25 31.49 -17.34 16.89
C GLY A 25 30.31 -18.31 17.07
N ARG A 26 29.23 -17.89 17.75
CA ARG A 26 28.02 -18.70 17.92
C ARG A 26 27.11 -18.59 16.70
N VAL A 27 26.34 -19.64 16.47
CA VAL A 27 25.38 -19.70 15.37
C VAL A 27 24.10 -18.99 15.79
N THR A 28 23.48 -18.23 14.89
CA THR A 28 22.24 -17.53 15.16
C THR A 28 21.23 -17.76 14.04
N CYS A 29 19.95 -17.85 14.43
CA CYS A 29 18.82 -17.85 13.51
C CYS A 29 18.23 -16.46 13.43
N THR A 30 18.33 -15.79 12.28
CA THR A 30 17.84 -14.42 12.10
C THR A 30 16.33 -14.31 11.95
N LEU A 31 15.62 -15.43 11.75
CA LEU A 31 14.16 -15.42 11.75
C LEU A 31 13.60 -15.39 13.17
N CYS A 32 14.26 -16.10 14.09
CA CYS A 32 13.79 -16.29 15.46
C CYS A 32 14.57 -15.47 16.49
N ASP A 33 15.66 -14.82 16.07
CA ASP A 33 16.64 -14.13 16.93
C ASP A 33 17.17 -14.99 18.07
N ILE A 34 17.37 -16.28 17.80
CA ILE A 34 17.89 -17.26 18.78
C ILE A 34 19.35 -17.56 18.48
N CYS A 35 20.17 -17.54 19.52
CA CYS A 35 21.56 -18.00 19.48
C CYS A 35 21.62 -19.49 19.81
N CYS A 36 22.15 -20.29 18.89
CA CYS A 36 22.45 -21.70 19.04
C CYS A 36 23.93 -21.90 19.42
N THR A 37 24.22 -22.89 20.26
CA THR A 37 25.59 -23.25 20.65
C THR A 37 26.42 -23.73 19.45
N ASP A 38 25.85 -24.62 18.64
CA ASP A 38 26.54 -25.30 17.54
C ASP A 38 25.64 -25.44 16.31
N ASP A 39 26.25 -25.76 15.16
CA ASP A 39 25.56 -26.00 13.89
C ASP A 39 24.49 -27.12 14.00
N ASN A 40 24.76 -28.15 14.82
CA ASN A 40 23.78 -29.21 15.10
C ASN A 40 22.55 -28.71 15.86
N ASN A 41 22.75 -27.79 16.82
CA ASN A 41 21.65 -27.23 17.58
C ASN A 41 20.79 -26.30 16.70
N PHE A 42 21.42 -25.59 15.76
CA PHE A 42 20.72 -24.82 14.75
C PHE A 42 19.84 -25.69 13.84
N LEU A 43 20.33 -26.84 13.38
CA LEU A 43 19.52 -27.77 12.58
C LEU A 43 18.30 -28.31 13.36
N LYS A 44 18.47 -28.63 14.64
CA LYS A 44 17.35 -29.02 15.51
C LYS A 44 16.36 -27.87 15.72
N HIS A 45 16.86 -26.64 15.83
CA HIS A 45 16.03 -25.44 15.90
C HIS A 45 15.18 -25.25 14.64
N LEU A 46 15.76 -25.43 13.45
CA LEU A 46 15.02 -25.35 12.17
C LEU A 46 13.90 -26.38 12.08
N ALA A 47 14.13 -27.60 12.58
CA ALA A 47 13.11 -28.65 12.66
C ALA A 47 12.09 -28.42 13.79
N GLY A 48 12.26 -27.39 14.60
CA GLY A 48 11.43 -27.07 15.76
C GLY A 48 10.14 -26.31 15.42
N LYS A 49 9.14 -26.45 16.30
CA LYS A 49 7.85 -25.76 16.16
C LYS A 49 7.97 -24.23 16.17
N THR A 50 8.89 -23.68 16.98
CA THR A 50 9.10 -22.23 17.10
C THR A 50 9.54 -21.62 15.77
N HIS A 51 10.48 -22.26 15.07
CA HIS A 51 10.96 -21.77 13.78
C HIS A 51 9.84 -21.79 12.75
N ARG A 52 9.11 -22.91 12.65
CA ARG A 52 7.95 -23.04 11.77
C ARG A 52 6.87 -21.99 12.04
N LEU A 53 6.54 -21.75 13.31
CA LEU A 53 5.54 -20.76 13.69
C LEU A 53 5.97 -19.32 13.32
N GLN A 54 7.27 -19.01 13.42
CA GLN A 54 7.78 -17.70 12.97
C GLN A 54 7.69 -17.55 11.45
N LEU A 55 7.91 -18.62 10.68
CA LEU A 55 7.66 -18.60 9.23
C LEU A 55 6.18 -18.31 8.92
N GLU A 56 5.27 -19.06 9.54
CA GLU A 56 3.82 -18.86 9.39
C GLU A 56 3.40 -17.45 9.78
N ARG A 57 3.96 -16.91 10.88
CA ARG A 57 3.71 -15.54 11.32
C ARG A 57 4.20 -14.52 10.30
N ARG A 58 5.38 -14.73 9.72
CA ARG A 58 5.96 -13.85 8.70
C ARG A 58 5.12 -13.86 7.44
N GLU A 59 4.69 -15.02 6.96
CA GLU A 59 3.79 -15.15 5.81
C GLU A 59 2.44 -14.50 6.05
N ARG A 60 1.85 -14.70 7.24
CA ARG A 60 0.59 -14.07 7.63
C ARG A 60 0.71 -12.54 7.68
N ASN A 61 1.81 -12.01 8.19
CA ASN A 61 2.06 -10.58 8.23
C ASN A 61 2.22 -10.01 6.82
N ALA A 62 3.00 -10.66 5.95
CA ALA A 62 3.17 -10.25 4.56
C ALA A 62 1.81 -10.18 3.81
N ARG A 63 0.96 -11.19 3.97
CA ARG A 63 -0.40 -11.18 3.40
C ARG A 63 -1.28 -10.07 3.96
N ARG A 64 -1.15 -9.77 5.25
CA ARG A 64 -1.87 -8.66 5.89
C ARG A 64 -1.41 -7.31 5.33
N GLU A 65 -0.10 -7.12 5.21
CA GLU A 65 0.51 -5.90 4.66
C GLU A 65 0.07 -5.67 3.21
N GLU A 66 0.09 -6.72 2.37
CA GLU A 66 -0.40 -6.66 0.99
C GLU A 66 -1.87 -6.23 0.93
N ARG A 67 -2.73 -6.80 1.77
CA ARG A 67 -4.15 -6.42 1.83
C ARG A 67 -4.35 -4.97 2.26
N LEU A 68 -3.61 -4.51 3.27
CA LEU A 68 -3.69 -3.12 3.74
C LEU A 68 -3.19 -2.14 2.68
N ALA A 69 -2.13 -2.46 1.96
CA ALA A 69 -1.63 -1.64 0.85
C ALA A 69 -2.67 -1.55 -0.28
N ALA A 70 -3.33 -2.65 -0.64
CA ALA A 70 -4.40 -2.63 -1.63
C ALA A 70 -5.60 -1.78 -1.20
N GLU A 71 -6.00 -1.88 0.08
CA GLU A 71 -7.09 -1.07 0.63
C GLU A 71 -6.74 0.43 0.67
N GLU A 72 -5.49 0.77 1.02
CA GLU A 72 -4.99 2.15 1.02
C GLU A 72 -5.02 2.76 -0.38
N GLU A 73 -4.58 2.03 -1.41
CA GLU A 73 -4.60 2.51 -2.79
C GLU A 73 -6.04 2.71 -3.32
N LEU A 74 -6.96 1.82 -2.98
CA LEU A 74 -8.39 2.00 -3.29
C LEU A 74 -8.97 3.24 -2.63
N ASN A 75 -8.61 3.49 -1.36
CA ASN A 75 -9.06 4.69 -0.64
C ASN A 75 -8.50 5.97 -1.29
N LYS A 76 -7.19 6.00 -1.61
CA LYS A 76 -6.57 7.12 -2.33
C LYS A 76 -7.21 7.40 -3.69
N GLU A 77 -7.56 6.36 -4.43
CA GLU A 77 -8.27 6.49 -5.71
C GLU A 77 -9.69 7.05 -5.51
N ALA A 78 -10.45 6.56 -4.52
CA ALA A 78 -11.76 7.08 -4.21
C ALA A 78 -11.72 8.56 -3.81
N MET A 79 -10.72 8.97 -3.02
CA MET A 79 -10.50 10.37 -2.64
C MET A 79 -10.20 11.26 -3.86
N ARG A 80 -9.32 10.81 -4.76
CA ARG A 80 -9.02 11.54 -6.00
C ARG A 80 -10.25 11.69 -6.89
N ARG A 81 -11.06 10.64 -7.03
CA ARG A 81 -12.32 10.71 -7.80
C ARG A 81 -13.32 11.68 -7.17
N ALA A 82 -13.49 11.64 -5.85
CA ALA A 82 -14.38 12.56 -5.15
C ALA A 82 -13.93 14.02 -5.30
N GLU A 83 -12.63 14.28 -5.31
CA GLU A 83 -12.07 15.61 -5.56
C GLU A 83 -12.33 16.08 -7.01
N GLN A 84 -12.10 15.21 -8.00
CA GLN A 84 -12.42 15.50 -9.41
C GLN A 84 -13.92 15.76 -9.62
N GLU A 85 -14.80 14.98 -9.00
CA GLU A 85 -16.25 15.19 -9.07
C GLU A 85 -16.67 16.52 -8.45
N LYS A 86 -16.06 16.91 -7.32
CA LYS A 86 -16.31 18.22 -6.72
C LYS A 86 -15.85 19.36 -7.63
N ALA A 87 -14.63 19.26 -8.18
CA ALA A 87 -14.08 20.27 -9.08
C ALA A 87 -14.91 20.42 -10.37
N THR A 88 -15.34 19.31 -10.97
CA THR A 88 -16.19 19.33 -12.17
C THR A 88 -17.57 19.91 -11.88
N ARG A 89 -18.18 19.57 -10.73
CA ARG A 89 -19.45 20.15 -10.29
C ARG A 89 -19.35 21.67 -10.09
N GLU A 90 -18.27 22.14 -9.48
CA GLU A 90 -18.04 23.57 -9.27
C GLU A 90 -17.89 24.32 -10.59
N LEU A 91 -17.11 23.77 -11.54
CA LEU A 91 -16.94 24.34 -12.88
C LEU A 91 -18.27 24.45 -13.64
N LEU A 92 -19.11 23.41 -13.58
CA LEU A 92 -20.44 23.41 -14.20
C LEU A 92 -21.35 24.50 -13.63
N LEU A 93 -21.35 24.69 -12.30
CA LEU A 93 -22.11 25.74 -11.64
C LEU A 93 -21.63 27.14 -12.07
N GLN A 94 -20.32 27.34 -12.20
CA GLN A 94 -19.75 28.60 -12.66
C GLN A 94 -20.17 28.92 -14.10
N GLN A 95 -20.16 27.91 -14.99
CA GLN A 95 -20.59 28.09 -16.38
C GLN A 95 -22.07 28.48 -16.49
N GLN A 96 -22.95 27.87 -15.70
CA GLN A 96 -24.38 28.25 -15.67
C GLN A 96 -24.58 29.69 -15.23
N GLN A 97 -23.85 30.16 -14.21
CA GLN A 97 -23.94 31.55 -13.75
C GLN A 97 -23.51 32.55 -14.82
N GLN A 98 -22.42 32.26 -15.56
CA GLN A 98 -21.95 33.10 -16.66
C GLN A 98 -22.99 33.21 -17.80
N GLN A 99 -23.64 32.09 -18.15
CA GLN A 99 -24.71 32.09 -19.17
C GLN A 99 -25.90 32.96 -18.72
N GLN A 100 -26.32 32.89 -17.47
CA GLN A 100 -27.42 33.72 -16.94
C GLN A 100 -27.07 35.22 -16.98
N GLN A 101 -25.83 35.60 -16.65
CA GLN A 101 -25.38 37.00 -16.73
C GLN A 101 -25.36 37.52 -18.18
N SER A 102 -24.98 36.69 -19.16
CA SER A 102 -24.98 37.06 -20.58
C SER A 102 -26.39 37.26 -21.17
N GLN A 103 -27.39 36.54 -20.67
CA GLN A 103 -28.79 36.68 -21.09
C GLN A 103 -29.43 37.95 -20.49
N GLN A 104 -29.15 38.27 -19.22
CA GLN A 104 -29.66 39.49 -18.56
C GLN A 104 -29.11 40.78 -19.17
N SER A 105 -27.85 40.78 -19.61
CA SER A 105 -27.21 41.93 -20.27
C SER A 105 -27.74 42.16 -21.70
N SER A 106 -28.20 41.12 -22.41
CA SER A 106 -28.92 41.26 -23.70
C SER A 106 -30.37 41.72 -23.52
N GLY A 107 -31.08 41.26 -22.47
CA GLY A 107 -32.43 41.72 -22.15
C GLY A 107 -32.52 43.20 -21.75
N ASN A 108 -31.52 43.71 -21.02
CA ASN A 108 -31.44 45.13 -20.66
C ASN A 108 -31.13 46.06 -21.85
N ARG A 109 -30.55 45.58 -22.95
CA ARG A 109 -30.37 46.39 -24.18
C ARG A 109 -31.70 46.62 -24.93
N ILE A 110 -32.65 45.69 -24.88
CA ILE A 110 -33.92 45.79 -25.62
C ILE A 110 -34.91 46.73 -24.90
N ASN A 111 -34.94 46.71 -23.56
CA ASN A 111 -35.87 47.55 -22.78
C ASN A 111 -35.53 49.05 -22.76
N ASN A 112 -34.27 49.44 -22.99
CA ASN A 112 -33.89 50.86 -23.00
C ASN A 112 -34.31 51.62 -24.28
N ASN A 113 -34.69 50.92 -25.37
CA ASN A 113 -35.16 51.57 -26.60
C ASN A 113 -36.67 51.90 -26.61
N ASN A 114 -37.47 51.34 -25.69
CA ASN A 114 -38.91 51.60 -25.63
C ASN A 114 -39.32 52.77 -24.71
N ASN A 115 -38.38 53.33 -23.94
CA ASN A 115 -38.68 54.40 -22.98
C ASN A 115 -38.46 55.83 -23.54
N ASN A 116 -38.14 55.96 -24.82
CA ASN A 116 -37.81 57.25 -25.44
C ASN A 116 -38.87 57.78 -26.43
N ASN A 117 -40.08 57.20 -26.43
CA ASN A 117 -41.12 57.52 -27.41
C ASN A 117 -42.44 58.03 -26.79
N ASN A 118 -42.39 58.57 -25.57
CA ASN A 118 -43.57 59.06 -24.84
C ASN A 118 -43.40 60.51 -24.35
N ASN A 119 -42.77 61.35 -25.18
CA ASN A 119 -42.71 62.81 -25.01
C ASN A 119 -42.83 63.48 -26.39
N ASN A 120 -44.05 63.57 -26.93
CA ASN A 120 -44.49 64.66 -27.79
C ASN A 120 -46.03 64.68 -27.85
#